data_AF-A0A6J0J7C1-F1
#
_entry.id   AF-A0A6J0J7C1-F1
#
_cell.length_a   1.000
_cell.length_b   1.000
_cell.length_c   1.000
_cell.angle_alpha   90.00
_cell.angle_beta   90.00
_cell.angle_gamma   90.00
#
_symmetry.space_group_name_H-M   'P 1'
#
loop_
_entity.id
_entity.type
_entity.pdbx_description
1 polymer ?
#
loop_
_entity_poly.entity_id
_entity_poly.type
_entity_poly.pdbx_seq_one_letter_code
_entity_poly.pdbx_strand_id
1 'polypeptide(L)'
;MFVSNREVFGFLPVPLRSHSSLRDEADNFLHVQLEIMVKLPPAEPSPHVWVPPKVSDKMGFDEVFLINLQRRSDRRARMLRTLQEQGISCKLVEAVDGRALNSSEVEALGIRMLPGYRDPFHGRPLTRGEVGCFLSHFRVWQEISARGLRKSLVFEDDLRFEIFFRRRLTELMEELEEAGTPWDLM
;
A
#
# COMPACT_ATOMS: atom_id res chain seq x y z
N MET A 1 7.70 -31.73 25.71
CA MET A 1 7.06 -30.52 25.14
C MET A 1 7.40 -30.50 23.66
N PHE A 2 6.42 -30.61 22.77
CA PHE A 2 6.66 -30.59 21.33
C PHE A 2 6.33 -29.18 20.81
N VAL A 3 7.24 -28.60 20.03
CA VAL A 3 6.98 -27.36 19.30
C VAL A 3 6.57 -27.74 17.88
N SER A 4 5.41 -27.26 17.42
CA SER A 4 4.86 -27.53 16.09
C SER A 4 4.66 -26.21 15.36
N ASN A 5 5.35 -26.03 14.22
CA ASN A 5 5.18 -24.85 13.35
C ASN A 5 3.98 -24.98 12.40
N ARG A 6 3.06 -25.92 12.66
CA ARG A 6 1.85 -26.11 11.83
C ARG A 6 0.81 -25.01 12.07
N GLU A 7 0.84 -24.39 13.24
CA GLU A 7 -0.07 -23.32 13.62
C GLU A 7 0.74 -22.10 14.08
N VAL A 8 0.35 -20.91 13.62
CA VAL A 8 1.02 -19.67 14.00
C VAL A 8 0.52 -19.25 15.38
N PHE A 9 1.32 -19.49 16.41
CA PHE A 9 1.02 -19.11 17.78
C PHE A 9 1.85 -17.88 18.18
N GLY A 10 1.33 -16.70 17.82
CA GLY A 10 1.93 -15.41 18.16
C GLY A 10 2.97 -14.90 17.15
N PHE A 11 3.43 -13.67 17.40
CA PHE A 11 4.47 -12.99 16.64
C PHE A 11 5.47 -12.44 17.65
N LEU A 12 6.73 -12.84 17.53
CA LEU A 12 7.81 -12.27 18.34
C LEU A 12 8.61 -11.34 17.42
N PRO A 13 8.56 -10.00 17.63
CA PRO A 13 9.40 -9.10 16.85
C PRO A 13 10.88 -9.43 17.09
N VAL A 14 11.71 -9.14 16.09
CA VAL A 14 13.16 -9.25 16.26
C VAL A 14 13.57 -8.31 17.40
N PRO A 15 14.29 -8.81 18.42
CA PRO A 15 14.75 -7.95 19.50
C PRO A 15 15.59 -6.80 18.96
N LEU A 16 15.35 -5.60 19.48
CA LEU A 16 16.18 -4.45 19.17
C LEU A 16 17.64 -4.69 19.56
N ARG A 17 18.53 -4.01 18.85
CA ARG A 17 19.97 -4.05 19.14
C ARG A 17 20.28 -3.12 20.31
N SER A 18 21.43 -3.30 20.94
CA SER A 18 21.89 -2.47 22.06
C SER A 18 22.02 -0.97 21.75
N HIS A 19 22.09 -0.60 20.47
CA HIS A 19 22.15 0.78 19.99
C HIS A 19 20.83 1.31 19.41
N SER A 20 19.74 0.55 19.53
CA SER A 20 18.43 0.99 19.04
C SER A 20 17.85 2.08 19.93
N SER A 21 17.20 3.06 19.31
CA SER A 21 16.54 4.17 20.00
C SER A 21 15.13 3.81 20.45
N LEU A 22 14.53 4.64 21.32
CA LEU A 22 13.10 4.53 21.67
C LEU A 22 12.19 4.71 20.43
N ARG A 23 12.64 5.46 19.43
CA ARG A 23 11.92 5.62 18.17
C ARG A 23 11.93 4.32 17.37
N ASP A 24 13.06 3.61 17.35
CA ASP A 24 13.13 2.31 16.67
C ASP A 24 12.22 1.27 17.35
N GLU A 25 12.07 1.34 18.68
CA GLU A 25 11.13 0.48 19.40
C GLU A 25 9.67 0.83 19.10
N ALA A 26 9.36 2.12 18.97
CA ALA A 26 8.03 2.55 18.57
C ALA A 26 7.66 2.06 17.16
N ASP A 27 8.61 2.14 16.21
CA ASP A 27 8.42 1.64 14.84
C ASP A 27 8.29 0.10 14.81
N ASN A 28 9.06 -0.61 15.64
CA ASN A 28 8.95 -2.07 15.79
C ASN A 28 7.59 -2.48 16.38
N PHE A 29 7.15 -1.80 17.43
CA PHE A 29 5.83 -2.04 18.05
C PHE A 29 4.70 -1.75 17.07
N LEU A 30 4.79 -0.65 16.31
CA LEU A 30 3.84 -0.33 15.26
C LEU A 30 3.78 -1.47 14.22
N HIS A 31 4.94 -1.94 13.74
CA HIS A 31 4.99 -3.05 12.79
C HIS A 31 4.29 -4.32 13.32
N VAL A 32 4.49 -4.68 14.60
CA VAL A 32 3.77 -5.79 15.24
C VAL A 32 2.25 -5.57 15.18
N GLN A 33 1.77 -4.35 15.50
CA GLN A 33 0.35 -4.03 15.43
C GLN A 33 -0.20 -4.17 14.00
N LEU A 34 0.57 -3.75 12.99
CA LEU A 34 0.19 -3.89 11.58
C LEU A 34 0.11 -5.38 11.16
N GLU A 35 1.05 -6.21 11.59
CA GLU A 35 1.03 -7.65 11.29
C GLU A 35 -0.14 -8.38 11.96
N ILE A 36 -0.53 -7.99 13.18
CA ILE A 36 -1.73 -8.51 13.84
C ILE A 36 -2.97 -8.26 12.96
N MET A 37 -3.10 -7.04 12.41
CA MET A 37 -4.24 -6.63 11.58
C MET A 37 -4.38 -7.38 10.25
N VAL A 38 -3.37 -8.15 9.85
CA VAL A 38 -3.45 -9.00 8.65
C VAL A 38 -4.47 -10.12 8.84
N LYS A 39 -4.53 -10.73 10.03
CA LYS A 39 -5.35 -11.91 10.32
C LYS A 39 -6.37 -11.70 11.43
N LEU A 40 -6.15 -10.73 12.30
CA LEU A 40 -6.96 -10.46 13.49
C LEU A 40 -7.49 -9.02 13.44
N PRO A 41 -8.51 -8.69 14.24
CA PRO A 41 -8.91 -7.30 14.44
C PRO A 41 -7.76 -6.44 15.00
N PRO A 42 -7.84 -5.10 14.86
CA PRO A 42 -6.87 -4.18 15.47
C PRO A 42 -6.72 -4.42 16.96
N ALA A 43 -5.47 -4.37 17.45
CA ALA A 43 -5.18 -4.38 18.87
C ALA A 43 -5.56 -3.01 19.46
N GLU A 44 -6.68 -2.95 20.17
CA GLU A 44 -7.14 -1.71 20.79
C GLU A 44 -6.33 -1.39 22.06
N PRO A 45 -5.98 -0.12 22.29
CA PRO A 45 -5.26 0.28 23.49
C PRO A 45 -6.12 0.08 24.74
N SER A 46 -5.46 -0.19 25.86
CA SER A 46 -6.13 -0.26 27.17
C SER A 46 -6.80 1.08 27.49
N PRO A 47 -8.02 1.08 28.05
CA PRO A 47 -8.71 2.31 28.46
C PRO A 47 -7.98 3.06 29.59
N HIS A 48 -6.97 2.44 30.20
CA HIS A 48 -6.13 3.02 31.27
C HIS A 48 -4.85 3.68 30.73
N VAL A 49 -4.61 3.62 29.43
CA VAL A 49 -3.43 4.21 28.78
C VAL A 49 -3.87 5.36 27.91
N TRP A 50 -3.25 6.52 28.12
CA TRP A 50 -3.41 7.63 27.20
C TRP A 50 -2.59 7.39 25.94
N VAL A 51 -3.24 7.48 24.78
CA VAL A 51 -2.59 7.39 23.47
C VAL A 51 -2.67 8.77 22.80
N PRO A 52 -1.53 9.36 22.40
CA PRO A 52 -1.54 10.62 21.68
C PRO A 52 -2.35 10.49 20.38
N PRO A 53 -3.11 11.54 19.99
CA PRO A 53 -3.77 11.55 18.69
C PRO A 53 -2.71 11.47 17.58
N LYS A 54 -2.93 10.59 16.62
CA LYS A 54 -2.07 10.45 15.44
C LYS A 54 -2.37 11.58 14.47
N VAL A 55 -1.32 12.28 14.05
CA VAL A 55 -1.42 13.28 12.97
C VAL A 55 -1.07 12.59 11.66
N SER A 56 -1.94 12.74 10.67
CA SER A 56 -1.73 12.20 9.34
C SER A 56 -1.23 13.26 8.39
N ASP A 57 -0.27 12.90 7.53
CA ASP A 57 0.21 13.75 6.44
C ASP A 57 0.40 12.92 5.16
N LYS A 58 0.96 13.54 4.12
CA LYS A 58 1.25 12.88 2.84
C LYS A 58 2.73 12.58 2.65
N MET A 59 3.55 12.61 3.71
CA MET A 59 4.99 12.33 3.66
C MET A 59 5.77 13.15 2.60
N GLY A 60 5.31 14.37 2.31
CA GLY A 60 5.90 15.23 1.28
C GLY A 60 5.44 14.94 -0.15
N PHE A 61 4.57 13.95 -0.40
CA PHE A 61 3.89 13.77 -1.68
C PHE A 61 2.73 14.76 -1.86
N ASP A 62 2.43 15.14 -3.10
CA ASP A 62 1.28 16.01 -3.40
C ASP A 62 -0.04 15.26 -3.15
N GLU A 63 -0.05 13.97 -3.46
CA GLU A 63 -1.15 13.05 -3.17
C GLU A 63 -0.66 11.64 -2.85
N VAL A 64 -1.35 10.97 -1.92
CA VAL A 64 -1.20 9.54 -1.66
C VAL A 64 -2.53 8.89 -2.02
N PHE A 65 -2.54 7.98 -2.98
CA PHE A 65 -3.71 7.27 -3.44
C PHE A 65 -3.78 5.88 -2.82
N LEU A 66 -4.99 5.41 -2.49
CA LEU A 66 -5.26 4.03 -2.14
C LEU A 66 -6.26 3.45 -3.13
N ILE A 67 -5.80 2.52 -3.97
CA ILE A 67 -6.62 1.77 -4.91
C ILE A 67 -7.27 0.59 -4.17
N ASN A 68 -8.59 0.49 -4.25
CA ASN A 68 -9.35 -0.61 -3.65
C ASN A 68 -10.57 -0.95 -4.50
N LEU A 69 -10.85 -2.24 -4.66
CA LEU A 69 -12.10 -2.70 -5.26
C LEU A 69 -13.26 -2.39 -4.33
N GLN A 70 -14.31 -1.74 -4.84
CA GLN A 70 -15.49 -1.33 -4.05
C GLN A 70 -16.10 -2.49 -3.24
N ARG A 71 -16.15 -3.71 -3.82
CA ARG A 71 -16.66 -4.93 -3.17
C ARG A 71 -15.76 -5.49 -2.05
N ARG A 72 -14.52 -5.01 -1.90
CA ARG A 72 -13.54 -5.46 -0.90
C ARG A 72 -13.46 -4.49 0.27
N SER A 73 -14.61 -4.25 0.91
CA SER A 73 -14.70 -3.39 2.09
C SER A 73 -13.89 -3.90 3.28
N ASP A 74 -13.69 -5.21 3.37
CA ASP A 74 -12.82 -5.88 4.34
C ASP A 74 -11.37 -5.39 4.23
N ARG A 75 -10.80 -5.44 3.03
CA ARG A 75 -9.44 -4.99 2.75
C ARG A 75 -9.30 -3.49 2.88
N ARG A 76 -10.32 -2.74 2.42
CA ARG A 76 -10.38 -1.29 2.56
C ARG A 76 -10.29 -0.86 4.02
N ALA A 77 -11.12 -1.42 4.89
CA ALA A 77 -11.15 -1.03 6.30
C ALA A 77 -9.82 -1.33 6.99
N ARG A 78 -9.23 -2.51 6.72
CA ARG A 78 -7.90 -2.86 7.20
C ARG A 78 -6.85 -1.87 6.71
N MET A 79 -6.79 -1.59 5.41
CA MET A 79 -5.75 -0.71 4.85
C MET A 79 -5.89 0.73 5.35
N LEU A 80 -7.11 1.26 5.45
CA LEU A 80 -7.34 2.58 6.02
C LEU A 80 -6.91 2.66 7.50
N ARG A 81 -7.17 1.61 8.29
CA ARG A 81 -6.66 1.52 9.67
C ARG A 81 -5.13 1.47 9.68
N THR A 82 -4.51 0.62 8.85
CA THR A 82 -3.05 0.53 8.72
C THR A 82 -2.41 1.88 8.38
N LEU A 83 -2.95 2.63 7.41
CA LEU A 83 -2.46 3.95 7.03
C LEU A 83 -2.66 4.98 8.15
N GLN A 84 -3.80 4.93 8.85
CA GLN A 84 -4.03 5.76 10.03
C GLN A 84 -3.00 5.48 11.13
N GLU A 85 -2.70 4.21 11.41
CA GLU A 85 -1.71 3.82 12.42
C GLU A 85 -0.29 4.29 12.04
N GLN A 86 0.03 4.37 10.74
CA GLN A 86 1.26 4.93 10.17
C GLN A 86 1.27 6.47 10.06
N GLY A 87 0.16 7.14 10.38
CA GLY A 87 0.02 8.59 10.20
C GLY A 87 0.05 9.03 8.73
N ILE A 88 -0.48 8.21 7.82
CA ILE A 88 -0.51 8.49 6.39
C ILE A 88 -1.94 8.83 5.98
N SER A 89 -2.14 10.03 5.46
CA SER A 89 -3.38 10.45 4.82
C SER A 89 -3.38 9.98 3.37
N CYS A 90 -4.53 9.52 2.88
CA CYS A 90 -4.68 9.06 1.50
C CYS A 90 -6.05 9.42 0.91
N LYS A 91 -6.09 9.56 -0.41
CA LYS A 91 -7.32 9.60 -1.21
C LYS A 91 -7.68 8.19 -1.69
N LEU A 92 -8.87 7.71 -1.33
CA LEU A 92 -9.39 6.44 -1.85
C LEU A 92 -9.75 6.59 -3.34
N VAL A 93 -9.33 5.61 -4.14
CA VAL A 93 -9.66 5.47 -5.56
C VAL A 93 -10.36 4.14 -5.77
N GLU A 94 -11.54 4.19 -6.37
CA GLU A 94 -12.29 2.99 -6.70
C GLU A 94 -11.61 2.24 -7.86
N ALA A 95 -11.13 1.04 -7.56
CA ALA A 95 -10.49 0.17 -8.53
C ALA A 95 -11.50 -0.38 -9.53
N VAL A 96 -11.05 -0.55 -10.76
CA VAL A 96 -11.81 -1.18 -11.83
C VAL A 96 -11.86 -2.69 -11.61
N ASP A 97 -13.08 -3.21 -11.48
CA ASP A 97 -13.30 -4.63 -11.34
C ASP A 97 -13.18 -5.36 -12.68
N GLY A 98 -12.03 -5.97 -12.91
CA GLY A 98 -11.76 -6.80 -14.08
C GLY A 98 -12.83 -7.86 -14.38
N ARG A 99 -13.47 -8.42 -13.35
CA ARG A 99 -14.52 -9.44 -13.53
C ARG A 99 -15.84 -8.85 -14.02
N ALA A 100 -16.09 -7.58 -13.73
CA ALA A 100 -17.28 -6.86 -14.16
C ALA A 100 -17.08 -6.18 -15.52
N LEU A 101 -15.84 -5.91 -15.94
CA LEU A 101 -15.52 -5.29 -17.22
C LEU A 101 -16.10 -6.06 -18.40
N ASN A 102 -17.00 -5.44 -19.15
CA ASN A 102 -17.43 -6.01 -20.43
C ASN A 102 -16.42 -5.62 -21.54
N SER A 103 -16.32 -6.45 -22.57
CA SER A 103 -15.36 -6.24 -23.67
C SER A 103 -15.58 -4.90 -24.39
N SER A 104 -16.84 -4.46 -24.48
CA SER A 104 -17.27 -3.20 -25.09
C SER A 104 -16.80 -1.95 -24.35
N GLU A 105 -16.72 -1.98 -23.02
CA GLU A 105 -16.22 -0.86 -22.20
C GLU A 105 -14.73 -0.63 -22.41
N VAL A 106 -13.95 -1.71 -22.45
CA VAL A 106 -12.51 -1.65 -22.70
C VAL A 106 -12.23 -1.13 -24.11
N GLU A 107 -13.01 -1.60 -25.09
CA GLU A 107 -12.90 -1.12 -26.47
C GLU A 107 -13.34 0.35 -26.63
N ALA A 108 -14.39 0.79 -25.92
CA ALA A 108 -14.84 2.18 -25.90
C ALA A 108 -13.81 3.13 -25.28
N LEU A 109 -13.00 2.66 -24.33
CA LEU A 109 -11.87 3.40 -23.79
C LEU A 109 -10.68 3.49 -24.77
N GLY A 110 -10.77 2.82 -25.93
CA GLY A 110 -9.68 2.73 -26.91
C GLY A 110 -8.53 1.84 -26.44
N ILE A 111 -8.73 1.06 -25.38
CA ILE A 111 -7.69 0.26 -24.76
C ILE A 111 -7.66 -1.11 -25.44
N ARG A 112 -6.53 -1.42 -26.06
CA ARG A 112 -6.32 -2.68 -26.77
C ARG A 112 -5.07 -3.34 -26.23
N MET A 113 -5.13 -4.66 -26.04
CA MET A 113 -3.91 -5.42 -25.78
C MET A 113 -2.98 -5.27 -26.98
N LEU A 114 -1.70 -5.02 -26.71
CA LEU A 114 -0.69 -4.94 -27.75
C LEU A 114 -0.67 -6.27 -28.53
N PRO A 115 -0.78 -6.25 -29.88
CA PRO A 115 -0.76 -7.46 -30.67
C PRO A 115 0.52 -8.29 -30.40
N GLY A 116 0.35 -9.57 -30.08
CA GLY A 116 1.45 -10.47 -29.78
C GLY A 116 2.03 -10.35 -28.37
N TYR A 117 1.53 -9.43 -27.53
CA TYR A 117 1.94 -9.40 -26.12
C TYR A 117 1.56 -10.70 -25.41
N ARG A 118 2.56 -11.28 -24.77
CA ARG A 118 2.42 -12.39 -23.83
C ARG A 118 3.20 -12.02 -22.60
N ASP A 119 2.59 -12.25 -21.44
CA ASP A 119 3.27 -12.09 -20.17
C ASP A 119 4.58 -12.94 -20.17
N PRO A 120 5.75 -12.36 -19.82
CA PRO A 120 7.03 -13.05 -19.84
C PRO A 120 7.11 -14.27 -18.92
N PHE A 121 6.30 -14.30 -17.86
CA PHE A 121 6.37 -15.36 -16.84
C PHE A 121 5.48 -16.56 -17.17
N HIS A 122 4.30 -16.33 -17.74
CA HIS A 122 3.28 -17.35 -17.98
C HIS A 122 2.98 -17.58 -19.47
N GLY A 123 3.51 -16.75 -20.38
CA GLY A 123 3.34 -16.91 -21.82
C GLY A 123 1.90 -16.73 -22.32
N ARG A 124 1.02 -16.09 -21.53
CA ARG A 124 -0.41 -15.92 -21.83
C ARG A 124 -0.78 -14.43 -21.95
N PRO A 125 -1.93 -14.08 -22.57
CA PRO A 125 -2.46 -12.74 -22.52
C PRO A 125 -2.79 -12.31 -21.09
N LEU A 126 -2.92 -10.99 -20.87
CA LEU A 126 -3.36 -10.46 -19.57
C LEU A 126 -4.73 -11.01 -19.19
N THR A 127 -4.86 -11.40 -17.94
CA THR A 127 -6.13 -11.70 -17.31
C THR A 127 -6.98 -10.46 -17.20
N ARG A 128 -8.30 -10.68 -17.11
CA ARG A 128 -9.24 -9.60 -16.82
C ARG A 128 -8.90 -8.86 -15.51
N GLY A 129 -8.36 -9.57 -14.52
CA GLY A 129 -7.89 -8.96 -13.26
C GLY A 129 -6.70 -8.02 -13.46
N GLU A 130 -5.69 -8.44 -14.22
CA GLU A 130 -4.54 -7.59 -14.57
C GLU A 130 -4.95 -6.38 -15.42
N VAL A 131 -5.92 -6.54 -16.33
CA VAL A 131 -6.52 -5.41 -17.05
C VAL A 131 -7.21 -4.44 -16.08
N GLY A 132 -7.99 -4.95 -15.12
CA GLY A 132 -8.62 -4.11 -14.09
C GLY A 132 -7.61 -3.35 -13.23
N CYS A 133 -6.51 -4.00 -12.84
CA CYS A 133 -5.40 -3.35 -12.13
C CYS A 133 -4.81 -2.20 -12.97
N PHE A 134 -4.43 -2.47 -14.23
CA PHE A 134 -3.92 -1.45 -15.15
C PHE A 134 -4.87 -0.25 -15.29
N LEU A 135 -6.17 -0.50 -15.50
CA LEU A 135 -7.16 0.57 -15.65
C LEU A 135 -7.33 1.41 -14.37
N SER A 136 -7.15 0.78 -13.21
CA SER A 136 -7.22 1.48 -11.92
C SER A 136 -6.05 2.45 -11.77
N HIS A 137 -4.82 2.00 -12.08
CA HIS A 137 -3.62 2.84 -12.08
C HIS A 137 -3.68 3.92 -13.17
N PHE A 138 -4.18 3.58 -14.36
CA PHE A 138 -4.34 4.54 -15.45
C PHE A 138 -5.23 5.71 -15.07
N ARG A 139 -6.34 5.47 -14.34
CA ARG A 139 -7.18 6.55 -13.81
C ARG A 139 -6.44 7.45 -12.83
N VAL A 140 -5.58 6.86 -11.97
CA VAL A 140 -4.73 7.63 -11.07
C VAL A 140 -3.73 8.50 -11.84
N TRP A 141 -3.08 7.96 -12.88
CA TRP A 141 -2.16 8.72 -13.73
C TRP A 141 -2.86 9.86 -14.48
N GLN A 142 -4.07 9.61 -15.00
CA GLN A 142 -4.90 10.67 -15.61
C GLN A 142 -5.17 11.79 -14.61
N GLU A 143 -5.49 11.45 -13.36
CA GLU A 143 -5.71 12.45 -12.30
C GLU A 143 -4.42 13.20 -11.94
N ILE A 144 -3.29 12.51 -11.78
CA ILE A 144 -1.97 13.10 -11.54
C ILE A 144 -1.65 14.12 -12.63
N SER A 145 -1.82 13.74 -13.89
CA SER A 145 -1.57 14.61 -15.04
C SER A 145 -2.52 15.80 -15.08
N ALA A 146 -3.84 15.56 -14.92
CA ALA A 146 -4.85 16.61 -14.97
C ALA A 146 -4.70 17.65 -13.84
N ARG A 147 -4.24 17.22 -12.66
CA ARG A 147 -4.00 18.09 -11.50
C ARG A 147 -2.59 18.70 -11.49
N GLY A 148 -1.68 18.26 -12.36
CA GLY A 148 -0.28 18.69 -12.37
C GLY A 148 0.48 18.31 -11.10
N LEU A 149 0.20 17.14 -10.52
CA LEU A 149 0.91 16.65 -9.33
C LEU A 149 2.33 16.26 -9.72
N ARG A 150 3.34 16.74 -8.98
CA ARG A 150 4.76 16.50 -9.26
C ARG A 150 5.22 15.15 -8.72
N LYS A 151 4.81 14.81 -7.49
CA LYS A 151 5.11 13.52 -6.87
C LYS A 151 3.90 12.95 -6.17
N SER A 152 3.56 11.71 -6.48
CA SER A 152 2.42 10.99 -5.89
C SER A 152 2.83 9.58 -5.51
N LEU A 153 2.18 9.04 -4.47
CA LEU A 153 2.36 7.67 -4.01
C LEU A 153 1.07 6.88 -4.24
N VAL A 154 1.14 5.65 -4.75
CA VAL A 154 -0.03 4.82 -5.01
C VAL A 154 0.09 3.51 -4.23
N PHE A 155 -0.89 3.25 -3.37
CA PHE A 155 -1.01 2.02 -2.59
C PHE A 155 -2.14 1.14 -3.13
N GLU A 156 -1.98 -0.17 -2.99
CA GLU A 156 -3.04 -1.17 -3.19
C GLU A 156 -3.53 -1.74 -1.85
N ASP A 157 -4.74 -2.29 -1.81
CA ASP A 157 -5.41 -2.72 -0.58
C ASP A 157 -4.84 -4.00 0.09
N ASP A 158 -3.92 -4.68 -0.55
CA ASP A 158 -3.32 -5.94 -0.08
C ASP A 158 -1.81 -5.89 0.14
N LEU A 159 -1.22 -4.69 0.14
CA LEU A 159 0.15 -4.49 0.59
C LEU A 159 0.33 -4.82 2.08
N ARG A 160 1.56 -5.10 2.46
CA ARG A 160 2.02 -5.15 3.85
C ARG A 160 3.23 -4.24 4.00
N PHE A 161 3.28 -3.50 5.09
CA PHE A 161 4.38 -2.57 5.34
C PHE A 161 5.51 -3.26 6.09
N GLU A 162 6.71 -3.10 5.56
CA GLU A 162 7.94 -3.46 6.25
C GLU A 162 8.20 -2.54 7.44
N ILE A 163 8.99 -3.04 8.39
CA ILE A 163 9.49 -2.22 9.49
C ILE A 163 10.26 -1.01 8.95
N PHE A 164 10.05 0.15 9.58
CA PHE A 164 10.63 1.44 9.18
C PHE A 164 10.19 1.96 7.80
N PHE A 165 9.13 1.43 7.19
CA PHE A 165 8.66 1.83 5.85
C PHE A 165 8.66 3.35 5.63
N ARG A 166 7.98 4.10 6.50
CA ARG A 166 7.81 5.55 6.37
C ARG A 166 9.16 6.28 6.38
N ARG A 167 10.06 5.90 7.30
CA ARG A 167 11.41 6.47 7.40
C ARG A 167 12.20 6.17 6.13
N ARG A 168 12.26 4.89 5.72
CA ARG A 168 13.00 4.45 4.54
C ARG A 168 12.50 5.09 3.26
N LEU A 169 11.19 5.28 3.11
CA LEU A 169 10.64 5.97 1.96
C LEU A 169 11.02 7.46 1.97
N THR A 170 10.94 8.13 3.12
CA THR A 170 11.32 9.54 3.24
C THR A 170 12.79 9.75 2.90
N GLU A 171 13.68 8.93 3.47
CA GLU A 171 15.12 8.93 3.20
C GLU A 171 15.41 8.68 1.70
N LEU A 172 14.75 7.68 1.09
CA LEU A 172 14.89 7.43 -0.34
C LEU A 172 14.47 8.62 -1.20
N MET A 173 13.39 9.32 -0.84
CA MET A 173 12.96 10.51 -1.57
C MET A 173 13.94 11.68 -1.42
N GLU A 174 14.53 11.85 -0.24
CA GLU A 174 15.59 12.84 0.00
C GLU A 174 16.85 12.53 -0.83
N GLU A 175 17.30 11.27 -0.84
CA GLU A 175 18.44 10.81 -1.64
C GLU A 175 18.21 11.01 -3.14
N LEU A 176 17.00 10.77 -3.64
CA LEU A 176 16.65 11.02 -5.05
C LEU A 176 16.67 12.50 -5.40
N GLU A 177 16.17 13.36 -4.51
CA GLU A 177 16.21 14.81 -4.67
C GLU A 177 17.67 15.32 -4.68
N GLU A 178 18.52 14.81 -3.79
CA GLU A 178 19.96 15.15 -3.75
C GLU A 178 20.71 14.66 -4.99
N ALA A 179 20.40 13.45 -5.47
CA ALA A 179 21.02 12.89 -6.67
C ALA A 179 20.64 13.63 -7.96
N GLY A 180 19.53 14.38 -7.95
CA GLY A 180 19.04 15.13 -9.11
C GLY A 180 18.70 14.26 -10.32
N THR A 181 18.47 12.96 -10.11
CA THR A 181 18.21 12.00 -11.19
C THR A 181 16.75 12.10 -11.62
N PRO A 182 16.46 12.32 -12.92
CA PRO A 182 15.08 12.36 -13.40
C PRO A 182 14.46 10.96 -13.32
N TRP A 183 13.23 10.88 -12.85
CA TRP A 183 12.43 9.66 -12.80
C TRP A 183 10.96 9.99 -13.05
N ASP A 184 10.26 9.08 -13.71
CA ASP A 184 8.81 9.21 -13.99
C ASP A 184 7.98 8.20 -13.17
N LEU A 185 8.56 7.05 -12.80
CA LEU A 185 7.94 5.99 -12.02
C LEU A 185 9.01 5.17 -11.28
N MET A 186 8.72 4.75 -10.05
CA MET A 186 9.58 3.93 -9.20
C MET A 186 8.82 2.76 -8.57
#